data_AF-A0A6G3XYY4-F1
#
_entry.id   AF-A0A6G3XYY4-F1
#
_cell.length_a   1.000
_cell.length_b   1.000
_cell.length_c   1.000
_cell.angle_alpha   90.00
_cell.angle_beta   90.00
_cell.angle_gamma   90.00
#
_symmetry.space_group_name_H-M   'P 1'
#
loop_
_entity.id
_entity.type
_entity.pdbx_description
1 polymer ?
#
loop_
_entity_poly.entity_id
_entity_poly.type
_entity_poly.pdbx_seq_one_letter_code
_entity_poly.pdbx_strand_id
1 'polypeptide(L)'
;MTSPHPRKRPQRRSETPRGPQQTAGLQEVRDALPPAPEACTVAPAPRPADKSVPPELLALVTHHCRRINAYLARAQHLQTLHGEHMRQWQRLVLYALTDALAHNHLLVGTLAAHLQRQNLDADLLRRYLQSPDPDRYITREAVQHLDGLTGAVPEEAAEPVWTAIGRRIARDGG
;
A
#
# COMPACT_ATOMS: atom_id res chain seq x y z
N MET A 1 -16.06 12.94 63.02
CA MET A 1 -16.54 12.29 61.79
C MET A 1 -15.86 12.97 60.61
N THR A 2 -14.84 12.34 60.02
CA THR A 2 -14.11 12.86 58.85
C THR A 2 -14.28 11.88 57.70
N SER A 3 -14.96 12.34 56.65
CA SER A 3 -15.26 11.56 55.45
C SER A 3 -14.00 11.42 54.57
N PRO A 4 -13.60 10.21 54.12
CA PRO A 4 -12.44 10.06 53.25
C PRO A 4 -12.87 10.24 51.79
N HIS A 5 -12.45 11.33 51.14
CA HIS A 5 -12.62 11.48 49.69
C HIS A 5 -11.70 10.52 48.93
N PRO A 6 -12.18 9.78 47.92
CA PRO A 6 -11.34 8.91 47.13
C PRO A 6 -10.42 9.75 46.22
N ARG A 7 -9.12 9.53 46.33
CA ARG A 7 -8.09 10.12 45.45
C ARG A 7 -8.39 9.76 43.99
N LYS A 8 -8.59 10.79 43.15
CA LYS A 8 -8.60 10.66 41.68
C LYS A 8 -7.31 9.96 41.24
N ARG A 9 -7.43 8.77 40.64
CA ARG A 9 -6.30 8.12 39.94
C ARG A 9 -5.87 9.05 38.80
N PRO A 10 -4.56 9.35 38.64
CA PRO A 10 -4.11 10.09 37.47
C PRO A 10 -4.44 9.22 36.25
N GLN A 11 -5.26 9.78 35.34
CA GLN A 11 -5.38 9.25 33.99
C GLN A 11 -3.96 9.08 33.46
N ARG A 12 -3.52 7.83 33.22
CA ARG A 12 -2.35 7.58 32.39
C ARG A 12 -2.67 8.24 31.04
N ARG A 13 -2.11 9.43 30.81
CA ARG A 13 -2.00 9.98 29.47
C ARG A 13 -1.22 8.91 28.70
N SER A 14 -1.90 8.23 27.79
CA SER A 14 -1.25 7.48 26.74
C SER A 14 -0.39 8.49 25.99
N GLU A 15 0.90 8.51 26.30
CA GLU A 15 1.90 9.18 25.48
C GLU A 15 1.96 8.39 24.18
N THR A 16 1.09 8.74 23.24
CA THR A 16 1.29 8.33 21.86
C THR A 16 2.69 8.79 21.48
N PRO A 17 3.62 7.91 21.10
CA PRO A 17 4.97 8.34 20.72
C PRO A 17 4.83 9.35 19.59
N ARG A 18 5.30 10.58 19.78
CA ARG A 18 5.25 11.64 18.77
C ARG A 18 6.64 11.93 18.23
N GLY A 19 6.77 11.98 16.91
CA GLY A 19 7.97 12.47 16.23
C GLY A 19 8.98 11.38 15.85
N PRO A 20 10.30 11.63 15.95
CA PRO A 20 11.37 10.80 15.37
C PRO A 20 11.32 9.31 15.74
N GLN A 21 10.84 8.98 16.93
CA GLN A 21 10.71 7.61 17.41
C GLN A 21 9.67 6.81 16.61
N GLN A 22 8.57 7.45 16.20
CA GLN A 22 7.55 6.81 15.36
C GLN A 22 8.09 6.55 13.95
N THR A 23 8.84 7.51 13.38
CA THR A 23 9.46 7.34 12.07
C THR A 23 10.51 6.23 12.09
N ALA A 24 11.34 6.16 13.14
CA ALA A 24 12.32 5.09 13.31
C ALA A 24 11.63 3.71 13.45
N GLY A 25 10.58 3.61 14.27
CA GLY A 25 9.83 2.35 14.39
C GLY A 25 9.14 1.93 13.09
N LEU A 26 8.63 2.88 12.30
CA LEU A 26 8.10 2.57 10.96
C LEU A 26 9.20 2.10 10.01
N GLN A 27 10.41 2.64 10.12
CA GLN A 27 11.55 2.18 9.34
C GLN A 27 11.92 0.73 9.72
N GLU A 28 11.98 0.40 11.01
CA GLU A 28 12.22 -0.98 11.47
C GLU A 28 11.17 -1.95 10.91
N VAL A 29 9.89 -1.56 10.89
CA VAL A 29 8.82 -2.38 10.30
C VAL A 29 9.06 -2.61 8.81
N ARG A 30 9.47 -1.58 8.06
CA ARG A 30 9.78 -1.72 6.63
C ARG A 30 11.00 -2.61 6.42
N ASP A 31 12.05 -2.43 7.22
CA ASP A 31 13.30 -3.17 7.13
C ASP A 31 13.10 -4.66 7.43
N ALA A 32 12.10 -5.00 8.26
CA ALA A 32 11.70 -6.37 8.57
C ALA A 32 10.87 -7.06 7.47
N LEU A 33 10.34 -6.33 6.47
CA LEU A 33 9.60 -6.96 5.37
C LEU A 33 10.56 -7.83 4.53
N PRO A 34 10.26 -9.13 4.32
CA PRO A 34 11.10 -9.95 3.46
C PRO A 34 11.02 -9.44 2.00
N PRO A 35 12.07 -9.67 1.19
CA PRO A 35 12.00 -9.50 -0.26
C PRO A 35 10.83 -10.30 -0.83
N ALA A 36 10.18 -9.79 -1.88
CA ALA A 36 9.13 -10.54 -2.53
C ALA A 36 9.77 -11.77 -3.22
N PRO A 37 9.23 -12.99 -3.01
CA PRO A 37 9.78 -14.19 -3.66
C PRO A 37 9.67 -14.14 -5.19
N GLU A 38 8.77 -13.29 -5.71
CA GLU A 38 8.57 -13.02 -7.14
C GLU A 38 9.00 -11.58 -7.49
N ALA A 39 10.14 -11.14 -6.95
CA ALA A 39 10.78 -9.91 -7.36
C ALA A 39 10.98 -9.87 -8.88
N CYS A 40 10.59 -8.77 -9.50
CA CYS A 40 10.65 -8.61 -10.94
C CYS A 40 11.41 -7.33 -11.31
N THR A 41 12.34 -7.44 -12.25
CA THR A 41 13.02 -6.28 -12.82
C THR A 41 12.28 -5.84 -14.08
N VAL A 42 11.89 -4.57 -14.13
CA VAL A 42 11.20 -3.99 -15.27
C VAL A 42 12.21 -3.40 -16.24
N ALA A 43 12.14 -3.83 -17.50
CA ALA A 43 12.98 -3.27 -18.56
C ALA A 43 12.67 -1.78 -18.79
N PRO A 44 13.69 -0.94 -19.07
CA PRO A 44 13.49 0.46 -19.44
C PRO A 44 12.63 0.60 -20.70
N ALA A 45 11.69 1.55 -20.68
CA ALA A 45 10.91 1.96 -21.83
C ALA A 45 11.31 3.39 -22.28
N PRO A 46 11.04 3.78 -23.54
CA PRO A 46 11.24 5.15 -23.99
C PRO A 46 10.51 6.13 -23.07
N ARG A 47 11.22 7.15 -22.58
CA ARG A 47 10.60 8.17 -21.75
C ARG A 47 9.55 8.93 -22.57
N PRO A 48 8.35 9.17 -22.02
CA PRO A 48 7.38 10.03 -22.69
C PRO A 48 7.97 11.42 -22.89
N ALA A 49 7.61 12.07 -24.01
CA ALA A 49 8.08 13.42 -24.34
C ALA A 49 7.49 14.48 -23.39
N ASP A 50 6.32 14.19 -22.82
CA ASP A 50 5.66 15.01 -21.81
C ASP A 50 6.21 14.70 -20.40
N LYS A 51 6.43 15.77 -19.62
CA LYS A 51 6.85 15.71 -18.21
C LYS A 51 5.67 15.76 -17.24
N SER A 52 4.44 15.90 -17.75
CA SER A 52 3.24 15.84 -16.93
C SER A 52 3.08 14.45 -16.30
N VAL A 53 2.36 14.39 -15.18
CA VAL A 53 2.03 13.11 -14.54
C VAL A 53 0.98 12.41 -15.42
N PRO A 54 1.24 11.18 -15.91
CA PRO A 54 0.26 10.46 -16.72
C PRO A 54 -1.09 10.32 -15.99
N PRO A 55 -2.23 10.60 -16.65
CA PRO A 55 -3.54 10.53 -16.02
C PRO A 55 -3.85 9.13 -15.46
N GLU A 56 -3.31 8.08 -16.07
CA GLU A 56 -3.46 6.70 -15.62
C GLU A 56 -2.81 6.47 -14.25
N LEU A 57 -1.69 7.14 -13.95
CA LEU A 57 -1.08 7.08 -12.60
C LEU A 57 -1.93 7.80 -11.55
N LEU A 58 -2.59 8.90 -11.92
CA LEU A 58 -3.52 9.60 -11.04
C LEU A 58 -4.78 8.75 -10.77
N ALA A 59 -5.28 8.08 -11.80
CA ALA A 59 -6.39 7.13 -11.70
C ALA A 59 -6.02 5.94 -10.81
N LEU A 60 -4.81 5.40 -10.96
CA LEU A 60 -4.24 4.35 -10.13
C LEU A 60 -4.23 4.74 -8.64
N VAL A 61 -3.62 5.88 -8.31
CA VAL A 61 -3.56 6.38 -6.93
C VAL A 61 -4.97 6.55 -6.37
N THR A 62 -5.85 7.19 -7.14
CA THR A 62 -7.24 7.41 -6.72
C THR A 62 -7.98 6.10 -6.45
N HIS A 63 -7.85 5.12 -7.34
CA HIS A 63 -8.48 3.81 -7.21
C HIS A 63 -8.03 3.11 -5.92
N HIS A 64 -6.72 2.96 -5.72
CA HIS A 64 -6.19 2.26 -4.56
C HIS A 64 -6.46 3.01 -3.25
N CYS A 65 -6.33 4.34 -3.22
CA CYS A 65 -6.67 5.11 -2.03
C CYS A 65 -8.15 4.94 -1.64
N ARG A 66 -9.08 4.93 -2.60
CA ARG A 66 -10.50 4.66 -2.32
C ARG A 66 -10.71 3.27 -1.73
N ARG A 67 -10.08 2.24 -2.30
CA ARG A 67 -10.17 0.84 -1.79
C ARG A 67 -9.58 0.72 -0.39
N ILE A 68 -8.37 1.22 -0.17
CA ILE A 68 -7.69 1.22 1.13
C ILE A 68 -8.57 1.88 2.18
N ASN A 69 -9.06 3.09 1.91
CA ASN A 69 -9.91 3.81 2.85
C ASN A 69 -11.23 3.08 3.15
N ALA A 70 -11.83 2.42 2.15
CA ALA A 70 -13.03 1.62 2.37
C ALA A 70 -12.77 0.43 3.32
N TYR A 71 -11.62 -0.26 3.16
CA TYR A 71 -11.25 -1.36 4.05
C TYR A 71 -10.89 -0.88 5.46
N LEU A 72 -10.18 0.24 5.59
CA LEU A 72 -9.88 0.83 6.90
C LEU A 72 -11.15 1.28 7.62
N ALA A 73 -12.08 1.93 6.91
CA ALA A 73 -13.38 2.30 7.46
C ALA A 73 -14.18 1.07 7.89
N ARG A 74 -14.15 -0.01 7.10
CA ARG A 74 -14.75 -1.30 7.47
C ARG A 74 -14.15 -1.85 8.76
N ALA A 75 -12.81 -1.87 8.89
CA ALA A 75 -12.13 -2.35 10.08
C ALA A 75 -12.57 -1.60 11.35
N GLN A 76 -12.70 -0.27 11.26
CA GLN A 76 -13.19 0.57 12.35
C GLN A 76 -14.65 0.25 12.71
N HIS A 77 -15.51 0.06 11.71
CA HIS A 77 -16.93 -0.19 11.92
C HIS A 77 -17.22 -1.59 12.48
N LEU A 78 -16.31 -2.57 12.34
CA LEU A 78 -16.54 -3.92 12.86
C LEU A 78 -16.69 -3.98 14.39
N GLN A 79 -16.15 -3.01 15.13
CA GLN A 79 -16.36 -2.92 16.58
C GLN A 79 -17.85 -2.76 16.93
N THR A 80 -18.60 -1.96 16.15
CA THR A 80 -20.02 -1.72 16.42
C THR A 80 -20.90 -2.93 16.08
N LEU A 81 -20.45 -3.79 15.17
CA LEU A 81 -21.22 -4.96 14.69
C LEU A 81 -20.89 -6.26 15.44
N HIS A 82 -19.64 -6.42 15.89
CA HIS A 82 -19.16 -7.67 16.48
C HIS A 82 -18.42 -7.46 17.81
N GLY A 83 -18.60 -6.32 18.49
CA GLY A 83 -17.90 -5.98 19.73
C GLY A 83 -18.02 -7.02 20.83
N GLU A 84 -19.15 -7.73 20.90
CA GLU A 84 -19.41 -8.80 21.88
C GLU A 84 -18.79 -10.16 21.49
N HIS A 85 -18.28 -10.31 20.26
CA HIS A 85 -17.75 -11.57 19.71
C HIS A 85 -16.28 -11.42 19.32
N MET A 86 -15.40 -11.40 20.32
CA MET A 86 -13.95 -11.16 20.16
C MET A 86 -13.31 -11.94 18.99
N ARG A 87 -13.54 -13.26 18.90
CA ARG A 87 -12.95 -14.09 17.83
C ARG A 87 -13.43 -13.68 16.43
N GLN A 88 -14.71 -13.32 16.30
CA GLN A 88 -15.29 -12.90 15.02
C GLN A 88 -14.78 -11.51 14.64
N TRP A 89 -14.73 -10.59 15.61
CA TRP A 89 -14.15 -9.27 15.42
C TRP A 89 -12.69 -9.35 14.97
N GLN A 90 -11.84 -10.12 15.67
CA GLN A 90 -10.43 -10.32 15.32
C GLN A 90 -10.28 -10.82 13.88
N ARG A 91 -11.02 -11.87 13.51
CA ARG A 91 -10.97 -12.45 12.17
C ARG A 91 -11.31 -11.41 11.09
N LEU A 92 -12.41 -10.68 11.27
CA LEU A 92 -12.90 -9.75 10.25
C LEU A 92 -12.06 -8.47 10.16
N VAL A 93 -11.56 -7.97 11.30
CA VAL A 93 -10.65 -6.82 11.32
C VAL A 93 -9.35 -7.19 10.61
N LEU A 94 -8.78 -8.36 10.89
CA LEU A 94 -7.56 -8.79 10.22
C LEU A 94 -7.77 -8.94 8.71
N TYR A 95 -8.90 -9.51 8.25
CA TYR A 95 -9.20 -9.58 6.81
C TYR A 95 -9.23 -8.19 6.16
N ALA A 96 -9.91 -7.22 6.76
CA ALA A 96 -9.98 -5.88 6.21
C ALA A 96 -8.62 -5.18 6.19
N LEU A 97 -7.81 -5.34 7.25
CA LEU A 97 -6.48 -4.75 7.32
C LEU A 97 -5.50 -5.41 6.34
N THR A 98 -5.59 -6.72 6.13
CA THR A 98 -4.76 -7.42 5.13
C THR A 98 -5.15 -7.03 3.72
N ASP A 99 -6.44 -6.85 3.42
CA ASP A 99 -6.89 -6.36 2.11
C ASP A 99 -6.38 -4.93 1.85
N ALA A 100 -6.44 -4.06 2.86
CA ALA A 100 -5.89 -2.70 2.78
C ALA A 100 -4.37 -2.74 2.55
N LEU A 101 -3.64 -3.61 3.25
CA LEU A 101 -2.20 -3.79 3.08
C LEU A 101 -1.87 -4.29 1.67
N ALA A 102 -2.60 -5.27 1.15
CA ALA A 102 -2.40 -5.79 -0.21
C ALA A 102 -2.60 -4.70 -1.28
N HIS A 103 -3.67 -3.90 -1.17
CA HIS A 103 -3.88 -2.76 -2.06
C HIS A 103 -2.77 -1.71 -1.97
N ASN A 104 -2.20 -1.49 -0.78
CA ASN A 104 -1.09 -0.56 -0.58
C ASN A 104 0.20 -1.09 -1.21
N HIS A 105 0.54 -2.37 -0.98
CA HIS A 105 1.70 -3.01 -1.61
C HIS A 105 1.61 -2.98 -3.13
N LEU A 106 0.46 -3.33 -3.70
CA LEU A 106 0.28 -3.30 -5.16
C LEU A 106 0.40 -1.88 -5.72
N LEU A 107 -0.15 -0.87 -5.05
CA LEU A 107 -0.01 0.54 -5.45
C LEU A 107 1.46 0.97 -5.45
N VAL A 108 2.17 0.76 -4.34
CA VAL A 108 3.58 1.11 -4.21
C VAL A 108 4.43 0.37 -5.25
N GLY A 109 4.19 -0.93 -5.42
CA GLY A 109 4.86 -1.76 -6.39
C GLY A 109 4.65 -1.29 -7.83
N THR A 110 3.41 -0.96 -8.20
CA THR A 110 3.08 -0.48 -9.56
C THR A 110 3.79 0.85 -9.85
N LEU A 111 3.83 1.77 -8.88
CA LEU A 111 4.55 3.04 -9.01
C LEU A 111 6.06 2.85 -9.07
N ALA A 112 6.61 1.95 -8.25
CA ALA A 112 8.04 1.62 -8.27
C ALA A 112 8.46 0.98 -9.61
N ALA A 113 7.66 0.03 -10.11
CA ALA A 113 7.81 -0.57 -11.43
C ALA A 113 7.80 0.49 -12.53
N HIS A 114 6.91 1.48 -12.44
CA HIS A 114 6.84 2.58 -13.39
C HIS A 114 8.11 3.44 -13.38
N LEU A 115 8.61 3.79 -12.19
CA LEU A 115 9.85 4.56 -12.04
C LEU A 115 11.06 3.79 -12.56
N GLN A 116 11.14 2.48 -12.28
CA GLN A 116 12.18 1.60 -12.82
C GLN A 116 12.10 1.54 -14.36
N ARG A 117 10.89 1.40 -14.93
CA ARG A 117 10.65 1.45 -16.39
C ARG A 117 11.07 2.78 -17.01
N GLN A 118 10.99 3.89 -16.28
CA GLN A 118 11.49 5.20 -16.72
C GLN A 118 13.01 5.38 -16.54
N ASN A 119 13.72 4.31 -16.16
CA ASN A 119 15.15 4.31 -15.88
C ASN A 119 15.50 5.32 -14.77
N LEU A 120 14.71 5.34 -13.69
CA LEU A 120 15.08 6.06 -12.47
C LEU A 120 16.31 5.39 -11.87
N ASP A 121 17.23 6.21 -11.36
CA ASP A 121 18.39 5.73 -10.61
C ASP A 121 17.97 4.83 -9.44
N ALA A 122 18.67 3.70 -9.28
CA ALA A 122 18.32 2.68 -8.30
C ALA A 122 18.47 3.19 -6.86
N ASP A 123 19.46 4.03 -6.57
CA ASP A 123 19.63 4.62 -5.24
C ASP A 123 18.52 5.63 -4.95
N LEU A 124 18.08 6.39 -5.97
CA LEU A 124 16.94 7.27 -5.83
C LEU A 124 15.63 6.49 -5.60
N LEU A 125 15.44 5.36 -6.28
CA LEU A 125 14.30 4.47 -6.06
C LEU A 125 14.27 3.92 -4.63
N ARG A 126 15.42 3.44 -4.11
CA ARG A 126 15.58 3.00 -2.71
C ARG A 126 15.20 4.11 -1.73
N ARG A 127 15.66 5.35 -1.97
CA ARG A 127 15.31 6.51 -1.15
C ARG A 127 13.81 6.82 -1.17
N TYR A 128 13.17 6.76 -2.34
CA TYR A 128 11.72 7.01 -2.45
C TYR A 128 10.89 5.95 -1.73
N LEU A 129 11.30 4.69 -1.82
CA LEU A 129 10.65 3.58 -1.12
C LEU A 129 10.98 3.53 0.37
N GLN A 130 11.98 4.29 0.83
CA GLN A 130 12.52 4.19 2.19
C GLN A 130 12.90 2.73 2.51
N SER A 131 13.48 2.04 1.52
CA SER A 131 13.87 0.64 1.61
C SER A 131 15.23 0.44 0.93
N PRO A 132 16.17 -0.29 1.54
CA PRO A 132 17.42 -0.67 0.87
C PRO A 132 17.18 -1.62 -0.31
N ASP A 133 16.03 -2.29 -0.32
CA ASP A 133 15.68 -3.33 -1.27
C ASP A 133 14.30 -3.03 -1.93
N PRO A 134 14.29 -2.50 -3.16
CA PRO A 134 13.06 -2.23 -3.92
C PRO A 134 12.27 -3.49 -4.28
N ASP A 135 12.92 -4.65 -4.31
CA ASP A 135 12.35 -5.93 -4.76
C ASP A 135 11.24 -6.41 -3.80
N ARG A 136 11.19 -5.85 -2.58
CA ARG A 136 10.09 -6.01 -1.62
C ARG A 136 8.74 -5.52 -2.14
N TYR A 137 8.74 -4.62 -3.12
CA TYR A 137 7.54 -3.99 -3.66
C TYR A 137 7.31 -4.30 -5.14
N ILE A 138 8.36 -4.46 -5.94
CA ILE A 138 8.24 -4.71 -7.38
C ILE A 138 8.01 -6.20 -7.64
N THR A 139 6.77 -6.64 -7.48
CA THR A 139 6.34 -8.04 -7.73
C THR A 139 5.84 -8.24 -9.16
N ARG A 140 5.70 -9.50 -9.58
CA ARG A 140 5.05 -9.85 -10.86
C ARG A 140 3.68 -9.19 -11.04
N GLU A 141 2.83 -9.21 -10.01
CA GLU A 141 1.50 -8.60 -10.04
C GLU A 141 1.57 -7.09 -10.28
N ALA A 142 2.53 -6.41 -9.64
CA ALA A 142 2.74 -4.98 -9.83
C ALA A 142 3.17 -4.65 -11.27
N VAL A 143 4.01 -5.48 -11.88
CA VAL A 143 4.42 -5.34 -13.27
C VAL A 143 3.25 -5.60 -14.22
N GLN A 144 2.50 -6.69 -14.02
CA GLN A 144 1.30 -6.98 -14.81
C GLN A 144 0.25 -5.87 -14.70
N HIS A 145 0.09 -5.31 -13.51
CA HIS A 145 -0.80 -4.19 -13.25
C HIS A 145 -0.38 -2.93 -14.01
N LEU A 146 0.93 -2.61 -13.98
CA LEU A 146 1.52 -1.54 -14.77
C LEU A 146 1.32 -1.77 -16.27
N ASP A 147 1.51 -2.99 -16.76
CA ASP A 147 1.34 -3.34 -18.17
C ASP A 147 -0.08 -3.08 -18.64
N GLY A 148 -1.07 -3.48 -17.83
CA GLY A 148 -2.47 -3.13 -18.07
C GLY A 148 -2.69 -1.63 -18.13
N LEU A 149 -2.09 -0.89 -17.20
CA LEU A 149 -2.23 0.56 -17.07
C LEU A 149 -1.62 1.31 -18.27
N THR A 150 -0.48 0.86 -18.78
CA THR A 150 0.25 1.50 -19.90
C THR A 150 -0.08 0.89 -21.26
N GLY A 151 -1.02 -0.06 -21.33
CA GLY A 151 -1.40 -0.72 -22.58
C GLY A 151 -0.33 -1.64 -23.16
N ALA A 152 0.60 -2.14 -22.35
CA ALA A 152 1.53 -3.17 -22.79
C ALA A 152 0.78 -4.49 -23.00
N VAL A 153 1.20 -5.24 -24.01
CA VAL A 153 0.58 -6.53 -24.38
C VAL A 153 1.16 -7.62 -23.49
N PRO A 154 0.32 -8.42 -22.80
CA PRO A 154 0.80 -9.58 -22.05
C PRO A 154 1.52 -10.57 -22.97
N GLU A 155 2.62 -11.15 -22.49
CA GLU A 155 3.26 -12.28 -23.16
C GLU A 155 2.41 -13.57 -23.06
N GLU A 156 1.54 -13.64 -22.06
CA GLU A 156 0.69 -14.80 -21.78
C GLU A 156 -0.53 -14.86 -22.71
N ALA A 157 -0.89 -16.07 -23.16
CA ALA A 157 -2.03 -16.28 -24.07
C ALA A 157 -3.38 -15.92 -23.43
N ALA A 158 -3.51 -16.08 -22.11
CA ALA A 158 -4.63 -15.57 -21.33
C ALA A 158 -4.19 -14.31 -20.59
N GLU A 159 -4.99 -13.26 -20.67
CA GLU A 159 -4.69 -12.00 -19.99
C GLU A 159 -4.62 -12.20 -18.45
N PRO A 160 -3.49 -11.81 -17.81
CA PRO A 160 -3.39 -11.85 -16.35
C PRO A 160 -4.42 -10.92 -15.70
N VAL A 161 -4.94 -11.33 -14.53
CA VAL A 161 -5.96 -10.59 -13.77
C VAL A 161 -5.52 -9.15 -13.50
N TRP A 162 -4.27 -8.94 -13.10
CA TRP A 162 -3.77 -7.62 -12.79
C TRP A 162 -3.60 -6.73 -14.02
N THR A 163 -3.27 -7.30 -15.18
CA THR A 163 -3.32 -6.57 -16.46
C THR A 163 -4.74 -6.10 -16.77
N ALA A 164 -5.74 -6.97 -16.63
CA ALA A 164 -7.13 -6.59 -16.86
C ALA A 164 -7.60 -5.46 -15.92
N ILE A 165 -7.21 -5.53 -14.64
CA ILE A 165 -7.54 -4.50 -13.64
C ILE A 165 -6.85 -3.18 -13.95
N GLY A 166 -5.54 -3.20 -14.26
CA GLY A 166 -4.79 -1.98 -14.62
C GLY A 166 -5.39 -1.29 -15.84
N ARG A 167 -5.76 -2.06 -16.86
CA ARG A 167 -6.42 -1.54 -18.07
C ARG A 167 -7.79 -0.94 -17.76
N ARG A 168 -8.56 -1.56 -16.87
CA ARG A 168 -9.84 -1.01 -16.44
C ARG A 168 -9.65 0.33 -15.72
N ILE A 169 -8.65 0.43 -14.83
CA ILE A 169 -8.34 1.69 -14.13
C ILE A 169 -7.96 2.80 -15.14
N ALA A 170 -7.13 2.49 -16.13
CA ALA A 170 -6.78 3.45 -17.19
C ALA A 170 -8.01 3.94 -17.95
N ARG A 171 -8.95 3.04 -18.30
CA ARG A 171 -10.20 3.40 -18.97
C ARG A 171 -11.15 4.23 -18.10
N ASP A 172 -11.29 3.87 -16.82
CA ASP A 172 -12.25 4.51 -15.91
C ASP A 172 -11.74 5.89 -15.41
N GLY A 173 -10.46 6.20 -15.62
CA GLY A 173 -9.83 7.47 -15.19
C GLY A 173 -9.41 8.42 -16.31
N GLY A 174 -9.58 8.02 -17.58
CA GLY A 174 -9.33 8.85 -18.77
C GLY A 174 -10.55 9.64 -19.24
#